data_AF-A0A7Y7WFC4-F1
#
_entry.id   AF-A0A7Y7WFC4-F1
#
_cell.length_a   1.000
_cell.length_b   1.000
_cell.length_c   1.000
_cell.angle_alpha   90.00
_cell.angle_beta   90.00
_cell.angle_gamma   90.00
#
_symmetry.space_group_name_H-M   'P 1'
#
loop_
_entity.id
_entity.type
_entity.pdbx_description
1 polymer ?
#
loop_
_entity_poly.entity_id
_entity_poly.type
_entity_poly.pdbx_seq_one_letter_code
_entity_poly.pdbx_strand_id
1 'polypeptide(L)'
;MNAKDPTCALPAASTAVPAASQSYQYSDLDRSETAETALAEEVALAIAYNGISQAVMLVTPTDLEDFIVGFSIGSGIIADASEIYDLKLSGSGSAQYAQVEIASRAFWNLKQQRRQLAGTSGCGLCGVEALEQALPELQVLPGAPLPPAAWLDGLRQRISAFQPLGQYSGAVHAALFMNDQGELLLGREDIGRHNALDKLIGALIRQNIPTAGGLAIVTSRCSLELIQKVLRAGIQTLVSLSSPTGLALQWARRHNLNLIHLPQKNAPRVYSPAMEKPA
;
A
#
# COMPACT_ATOMS: atom_id res chain seq x y z
N MET A 1 -25.61 5.52 52.10
CA MET A 1 -25.54 5.21 50.66
C MET A 1 -24.88 6.39 49.98
N ASN A 2 -23.56 6.35 49.78
CA ASN A 2 -22.82 7.34 49.00
C ASN A 2 -21.93 6.55 48.05
N ALA A 3 -22.41 6.31 46.84
CA ALA A 3 -21.58 5.81 45.75
C ALA A 3 -20.77 7.00 45.24
N LYS A 4 -19.45 6.95 45.43
CA LYS A 4 -18.51 7.83 44.71
C LYS A 4 -18.50 7.36 43.26
N ASP A 5 -18.81 8.27 42.34
CA ASP A 5 -18.59 8.05 40.91
C ASP A 5 -17.10 7.76 40.67
N PRO A 6 -16.75 6.82 39.77
CA PRO A 6 -15.38 6.61 39.40
C PRO A 6 -14.93 7.83 38.58
N THR A 7 -14.06 8.64 39.19
CA THR A 7 -13.31 9.68 38.51
C THR A 7 -12.55 9.04 37.35
N CYS A 8 -12.99 9.32 36.12
CA CYS A 8 -12.24 9.01 34.92
C CYS A 8 -10.96 9.83 34.96
N ALA A 9 -9.85 9.17 35.31
CA ALA A 9 -8.53 9.77 35.23
C ALA A 9 -8.26 10.10 33.76
N LEU A 10 -8.15 11.39 33.46
CA LEU A 10 -7.63 11.90 32.18
C LEU A 10 -6.33 11.15 31.86
N PRO A 11 -6.16 10.57 30.66
CA PRO A 11 -4.85 10.13 30.23
C PRO A 11 -3.97 11.36 30.11
N ALA A 12 -2.89 11.33 30.88
CA ALA A 12 -1.80 12.27 30.82
C ALA A 12 -1.06 12.21 29.46
N ALA A 13 -0.39 13.33 29.20
CA ALA A 13 0.58 13.60 28.13
C ALA A 13 -0.01 13.87 26.75
N SER A 14 0.13 15.14 26.33
CA SER A 14 0.11 15.57 24.93
C SER A 14 1.11 14.72 24.15
N THR A 15 0.63 13.62 23.57
CA THR A 15 1.35 12.94 22.49
C THR A 15 1.40 13.93 21.33
N ALA A 16 2.60 14.19 20.82
CA ALA A 16 2.76 15.02 19.63
C ALA A 16 1.84 14.50 18.53
N VAL A 17 1.12 15.42 17.88
CA VAL A 17 0.25 15.12 16.74
C VAL A 17 1.08 14.34 15.71
N PRO A 18 0.59 13.20 15.18
CA PRO A 18 1.34 12.41 14.21
C PRO A 18 1.81 13.24 13.03
N ALA A 19 2.96 12.88 12.45
CA ALA A 19 3.39 13.48 11.19
C ALA A 19 2.27 13.36 10.14
N ALA A 20 2.09 14.41 9.32
CA ALA A 20 0.98 14.53 8.37
C ALA A 20 -0.43 14.53 8.99
N SER A 21 -0.59 15.20 10.14
CA SER A 21 -1.92 15.55 10.65
C SER A 21 -1.95 16.98 11.17
N GLN A 22 -3.13 17.61 11.10
CA GLN A 22 -3.41 18.92 11.70
C GLN A 22 -4.63 18.82 12.62
N SER A 23 -4.66 19.67 13.65
CA SER A 23 -5.81 19.76 14.56
C SER A 23 -6.92 20.60 13.93
N TYR A 24 -8.13 20.04 13.90
CA TYR A 24 -9.34 20.70 13.43
C TYR A 24 -10.41 20.70 14.52
N GLN A 25 -11.22 21.75 14.55
CA GLN A 25 -12.36 21.83 15.46
C GLN A 25 -13.57 21.11 14.88
N TYR A 26 -14.29 20.40 15.74
CA TYR A 26 -15.59 19.84 15.44
C TYR A 26 -16.56 20.17 16.58
N SER A 27 -17.85 20.13 16.28
CA SER A 27 -18.90 20.17 17.29
C SER A 27 -19.72 18.89 17.21
N ASP A 28 -20.26 18.47 18.33
CA ASP A 28 -21.25 17.39 18.33
C ASP A 28 -22.48 17.78 17.50
N LEU A 29 -23.25 16.77 17.08
CA LEU A 29 -24.37 16.97 16.16
C LEU A 29 -25.45 17.90 16.74
N ASP A 30 -25.63 17.86 18.06
CA ASP A 30 -26.53 18.73 18.81
C ASP A 30 -25.90 20.09 19.20
N ARG A 31 -24.63 20.31 18.82
CA ARG A 31 -23.82 21.50 19.12
C ARG A 31 -23.69 21.80 20.62
N SER A 32 -23.81 20.77 21.47
CA SER A 32 -23.65 20.90 22.91
C SER A 32 -22.20 21.17 23.31
N GLU A 33 -21.25 20.56 22.59
CA GLU A 33 -19.82 20.67 22.85
C GLU A 33 -19.03 20.93 21.55
N THR A 34 -17.92 21.66 21.71
CA THR A 34 -16.89 21.86 20.67
C THR A 34 -15.59 21.26 21.18
N ALA A 35 -14.93 20.48 20.35
CA ALA A 35 -13.66 19.83 20.66
C ALA A 35 -12.70 19.90 19.46
N GLU A 36 -11.46 19.50 19.67
CA GLU A 36 -10.44 19.40 18.63
C GLU A 36 -10.07 17.94 18.38
N THR A 37 -9.80 17.62 17.12
CA THR A 37 -9.30 16.32 16.71
C THR A 37 -8.22 16.46 15.65
N ALA A 38 -7.24 15.56 15.67
CA ALA A 38 -6.22 15.50 14.63
C ALA A 38 -6.77 14.75 13.42
N LEU A 39 -6.78 15.39 12.25
CA LEU A 39 -7.16 14.75 11.00
C LEU A 39 -5.92 14.48 10.15
N ALA A 40 -5.94 13.38 9.41
CA ALA A 40 -4.89 13.06 8.45
C ALA A 40 -4.91 14.06 7.29
N GLU A 41 -3.73 14.56 6.92
CA GLU A 41 -3.56 15.45 5.79
C GLU A 41 -3.42 14.67 4.48
N GLU A 42 -3.86 15.30 3.39
CA GLU A 42 -3.62 14.86 2.02
C GLU A 42 -3.02 15.98 1.18
N VAL A 43 -2.10 15.62 0.29
CA VAL A 43 -1.48 16.57 -0.66
C VAL A 43 -1.56 16.02 -2.08
N ALA A 44 -1.68 16.91 -3.05
CA ALA A 44 -1.55 16.58 -4.46
C ALA A 44 -0.07 16.48 -4.83
N LEU A 45 0.41 15.27 -5.08
CA LEU A 45 1.77 15.00 -5.53
C LEU A 45 1.80 14.79 -7.05
N ALA A 46 2.35 15.76 -7.77
CA ALA A 46 2.58 15.66 -9.21
C ALA A 46 3.91 14.95 -9.50
N ILE A 47 3.87 13.87 -10.28
CA ILE A 47 5.03 13.02 -10.57
C ILE A 47 5.43 13.19 -12.03
N ALA A 48 6.70 13.51 -12.28
CA ALA A 48 7.27 13.60 -13.61
C ALA A 48 8.52 12.73 -13.74
N TYR A 49 8.58 11.95 -14.82
CA TYR A 49 9.75 11.13 -15.17
C TYR A 49 10.46 11.75 -16.38
N ASN A 50 11.75 12.08 -16.24
CA ASN A 50 12.56 12.75 -17.27
C ASN A 50 11.83 13.93 -17.94
N GLY A 51 11.16 14.76 -17.14
CA GLY A 51 10.41 15.94 -17.58
C GLY A 51 8.99 15.68 -18.11
N ILE A 52 8.54 14.43 -18.22
CA ILE A 52 7.17 14.10 -18.65
C ILE A 52 6.26 13.90 -17.43
N SER A 53 5.21 14.72 -17.31
CA SER A 53 4.16 14.56 -16.30
C SER A 53 3.41 13.24 -16.48
N GLN A 54 3.47 12.39 -15.46
CA GLN A 54 2.94 11.03 -15.49
C GLN A 54 1.62 10.89 -14.72
N ALA A 55 1.55 11.40 -13.49
CA ALA A 55 0.38 11.28 -12.64
C ALA A 55 0.33 12.40 -11.61
N VAL A 56 -0.87 12.66 -11.09
CA VAL A 56 -1.08 13.43 -9.86
C VAL A 56 -1.81 12.52 -8.90
N MET A 57 -1.24 12.32 -7.72
CA MET A 57 -1.74 11.40 -6.71
C MET A 57 -2.08 12.19 -5.44
N LEU A 58 -3.25 11.95 -4.86
CA LEU A 58 -3.54 12.38 -3.50
C LEU A 58 -2.88 11.39 -2.54
N VAL A 59 -1.95 11.88 -1.73
CA VAL A 59 -1.12 11.07 -0.82
C VAL A 59 -1.06 11.74 0.56
N THR A 60 -0.85 10.95 1.60
CA THR A 60 -0.44 11.48 2.91
C THR A 60 1.00 12.00 2.79
N PRO A 61 1.33 13.25 3.21
CA PRO A 61 2.63 13.91 3.00
C PRO A 61 3.77 13.37 3.89
N THR A 62 3.91 12.05 3.98
CA THR A 62 4.96 11.30 4.66
C THR A 62 5.52 10.24 3.75
N ASP A 63 6.79 9.87 3.94
CA ASP A 63 7.44 8.77 3.21
C ASP A 63 7.32 8.90 1.67
N LEU A 64 7.31 10.13 1.14
CA LEU A 64 7.03 10.40 -0.27
C LEU A 64 8.09 9.82 -1.20
N GLU A 65 9.33 9.79 -0.73
CA GLU A 65 10.44 9.15 -1.40
C GLU A 65 10.25 7.63 -1.51
N ASP A 66 9.71 6.98 -0.47
CA ASP A 66 9.32 5.58 -0.51
C ASP A 66 8.13 5.40 -1.46
N PHE A 67 7.12 6.28 -1.41
CA PHE A 67 5.99 6.26 -2.32
C PHE A 67 6.44 6.30 -3.79
N ILE A 68 7.33 7.22 -4.17
CA ILE A 68 7.79 7.33 -5.56
C ILE A 68 8.51 6.06 -6.02
N VAL A 69 9.41 5.50 -5.22
CA VAL A 69 10.12 4.26 -5.58
C VAL A 69 9.13 3.11 -5.76
N GLY A 70 8.24 2.90 -4.79
CA GLY A 70 7.28 1.80 -4.88
C GLY A 70 6.20 2.01 -5.94
N PHE A 71 5.76 3.24 -6.18
CA PHE A 71 4.87 3.58 -7.30
C PHE A 71 5.53 3.27 -8.65
N SER A 72 6.82 3.57 -8.78
CA SER A 72 7.59 3.30 -10.02
C SER A 72 7.68 1.80 -10.31
N ILE A 73 8.00 0.99 -9.29
CA ILE A 73 8.07 -0.48 -9.40
C ILE A 73 6.67 -1.08 -9.55
N GLY A 74 5.74 -0.72 -8.67
CA GLY A 74 4.40 -1.27 -8.60
C GLY A 74 3.54 -0.98 -9.83
N SER A 75 3.79 0.14 -10.51
CA SER A 75 3.15 0.47 -11.78
C SER A 75 3.90 -0.09 -13.01
N GLY A 76 5.07 -0.69 -12.80
CA GLY A 76 5.90 -1.24 -13.88
C GLY A 76 6.56 -0.19 -14.77
N ILE A 77 6.81 1.01 -14.24
CA ILE A 77 7.56 2.08 -14.93
C ILE A 77 9.04 1.70 -14.99
N ILE A 78 9.55 1.16 -13.89
CA ILE A 78 10.88 0.56 -13.75
C ILE A 78 10.72 -0.89 -13.28
N ALA A 79 11.71 -1.72 -13.60
CA ALA A 79 11.83 -3.09 -13.11
C ALA A 79 12.70 -3.18 -11.86
N ASP A 80 13.68 -2.27 -11.72
CA ASP A 80 14.63 -2.25 -10.60
C ASP A 80 14.89 -0.81 -10.13
N ALA A 81 15.12 -0.61 -8.83
CA ALA A 81 15.35 0.73 -8.27
C ALA A 81 16.65 1.38 -8.76
N SER A 82 17.63 0.61 -9.22
CA SER A 82 18.84 1.14 -9.89
C SER A 82 18.54 1.86 -11.20
N GLU A 83 17.34 1.70 -11.76
CA GLU A 83 16.89 2.49 -12.90
C GLU A 83 16.48 3.91 -12.52
N ILE A 84 16.40 4.28 -11.24
CA ILE A 84 16.24 5.66 -10.77
C ILE A 84 17.62 6.25 -10.51
N TYR A 85 17.99 7.28 -11.26
CA TYR A 85 19.27 7.99 -11.12
C TYR A 85 19.20 9.19 -10.19
N ASP A 86 18.05 9.86 -10.13
CA ASP A 86 17.82 11.00 -9.25
C ASP A 86 16.33 11.12 -8.91
N LEU A 87 16.05 11.65 -7.73
CA LEU A 87 14.70 11.92 -7.24
C LEU A 87 14.72 13.21 -6.42
N LYS A 88 14.01 14.22 -6.91
CA LYS A 88 13.89 15.52 -6.24
C LYS A 88 12.45 15.81 -5.88
N LEU A 89 12.20 15.98 -4.59
CA LEU A 89 10.93 16.48 -4.07
C LEU A 89 11.01 18.00 -3.90
N SER A 90 9.95 18.71 -4.30
CA SER A 90 9.80 20.14 -4.07
C SER A 90 8.33 20.52 -3.88
N GLY A 91 8.07 21.79 -3.54
CA GLY A 91 6.74 22.28 -3.18
C GLY A 91 6.50 22.28 -1.68
N SER A 92 5.33 22.79 -1.27
CA SER A 92 4.92 22.92 0.12
C SER A 92 3.40 23.03 0.22
N GLY A 93 2.86 22.79 1.42
CA GLY A 93 1.42 22.80 1.64
C GLY A 93 0.71 21.69 0.84
N SER A 94 -0.38 22.05 0.16
CA SER A 94 -1.26 21.11 -0.54
C SER A 94 -0.74 20.62 -1.90
N ALA A 95 0.34 21.19 -2.43
CA ALA A 95 0.89 20.83 -3.73
C ALA A 95 2.38 20.52 -3.63
N GLN A 96 2.74 19.30 -4.02
CA GLN A 96 4.11 18.82 -4.05
C GLN A 96 4.45 18.23 -5.42
N TYR A 97 5.75 18.20 -5.73
CA TYR A 97 6.26 17.78 -7.03
C TYR A 97 7.40 16.78 -6.83
N ALA A 98 7.33 15.66 -7.53
CA ALA A 98 8.41 14.68 -7.65
C ALA A 98 8.96 14.71 -9.07
N GLN A 99 10.22 15.11 -9.21
CA GLN A 99 10.98 14.97 -10.44
C GLN A 99 11.89 13.75 -10.32
N VAL A 100 11.69 12.76 -11.19
CA VAL A 100 12.41 11.50 -11.16
C VAL A 100 13.20 11.34 -12.45
N GLU A 101 14.50 11.18 -12.32
CA GLU A 101 15.36 10.82 -13.45
C GLU A 101 15.51 9.30 -13.50
N ILE A 102 15.10 8.70 -14.62
CA ILE A 102 15.16 7.25 -14.84
C ILE A 102 15.97 6.88 -16.08
N ALA A 103 16.45 5.64 -16.08
CA ALA A 103 17.17 5.04 -17.19
C ALA A 103 16.43 5.18 -18.53
N SER A 104 17.17 5.41 -19.62
CA SER A 104 16.60 5.65 -20.95
C SER A 104 15.70 4.51 -21.44
N ARG A 105 16.00 3.27 -21.05
CA ARG A 105 15.18 2.09 -21.36
C ARG A 105 13.80 2.16 -20.68
N ALA A 106 13.77 2.39 -19.36
CA ALA A 106 12.54 2.57 -18.61
C ALA A 106 11.72 3.75 -19.16
N PHE A 107 12.38 4.88 -19.46
CA PHE A 107 11.71 6.03 -20.05
C PHE A 107 11.13 5.77 -21.44
N TRP A 108 11.79 4.96 -22.26
CA TRP A 108 11.26 4.53 -23.56
C TRP A 108 10.01 3.66 -23.38
N ASN A 109 10.04 2.69 -22.45
CA ASN A 109 8.90 1.83 -22.13
C ASN A 109 7.69 2.65 -21.64
N LEU A 110 7.92 3.62 -20.75
CA LEU A 110 6.88 4.52 -20.25
C LEU A 110 6.16 5.24 -21.40
N LYS A 111 6.92 5.77 -22.36
CA LYS A 111 6.34 6.46 -23.54
C LYS A 111 5.54 5.50 -24.43
N GLN A 112 5.96 4.24 -24.56
CA GLN A 112 5.21 3.24 -25.33
C GLN A 112 3.89 2.88 -24.65
N GLN A 113 3.90 2.61 -23.34
CA GLN A 113 2.68 2.32 -22.57
C GLN A 113 1.65 3.46 -22.70
N ARG A 114 2.10 4.72 -22.62
CA ARG A 114 1.22 5.89 -22.80
C ARG A 114 0.59 5.94 -24.20
N ARG A 115 1.35 5.61 -25.24
CA ARG A 115 0.84 5.58 -26.62
C ARG A 115 -0.20 4.48 -26.81
N GLN A 116 0.02 3.31 -26.21
CA GLN A 116 -0.94 2.20 -26.25
C GLN A 116 -2.26 2.59 -25.58
N LEU A 117 -2.20 3.18 -24.38
CA LEU A 117 -3.38 3.66 -23.65
C LEU A 117 -4.17 4.73 -24.43
N ALA A 118 -3.46 5.67 -25.07
CA ALA A 118 -4.08 6.69 -25.92
C ALA A 118 -4.66 6.11 -27.23
N GLY A 119 -4.08 5.03 -27.76
CA GLY A 119 -4.57 4.34 -28.96
C GLY A 119 -5.81 3.48 -28.70
N THR A 120 -5.95 2.92 -27.49
CA THR A 120 -7.10 2.09 -27.10
C THR A 120 -8.39 2.87 -26.85
N SER A 121 -8.34 4.19 -26.69
CA SER A 121 -9.56 5.01 -26.49
C SER A 121 -10.30 5.38 -27.79
N GLY A 122 -9.74 5.06 -28.97
CA GLY A 122 -10.24 5.56 -30.26
C GLY A 122 -11.08 4.59 -31.10
N CYS A 123 -11.06 3.28 -30.83
CA CYS A 123 -11.80 2.30 -31.62
C CYS A 123 -12.31 1.22 -30.68
N GLY A 124 -13.63 1.12 -30.52
CA GLY A 124 -14.28 0.17 -29.62
C GLY A 124 -13.78 -1.25 -29.85
N LEU A 125 -12.81 -1.67 -29.04
CA LEU A 125 -12.32 -3.03 -28.97
C LEU A 125 -13.42 -3.89 -28.32
N CYS A 126 -14.30 -4.41 -29.17
CA CYS A 126 -15.39 -5.30 -28.79
C CYS A 126 -14.85 -6.71 -28.58
N GLY A 127 -14.68 -7.16 -27.34
CA GLY A 127 -14.49 -8.59 -27.04
C GLY A 127 -13.56 -8.90 -25.87
N VAL A 128 -13.66 -10.14 -25.38
CA VAL A 128 -12.87 -10.72 -24.27
C VAL A 128 -11.36 -10.67 -24.55
N GLU A 129 -10.95 -10.72 -25.82
CA GLU A 129 -9.56 -10.60 -26.27
C GLU A 129 -8.95 -9.21 -26.00
N ALA A 130 -9.76 -8.14 -26.03
CA ALA A 130 -9.32 -6.80 -25.65
C ALA A 130 -9.06 -6.67 -24.15
N LEU A 131 -9.75 -7.48 -23.34
CA LEU A 131 -9.58 -7.50 -21.89
C LEU A 131 -8.33 -8.27 -21.46
N GLU A 132 -7.99 -9.36 -22.16
CA GLU A 132 -6.71 -10.06 -21.96
C GLU A 132 -5.52 -9.18 -22.37
N GLN A 133 -5.66 -8.38 -23.42
CA GLN A 133 -4.66 -7.37 -23.81
C GLN A 133 -4.62 -6.14 -22.88
N ALA A 134 -5.65 -5.93 -22.05
CA ALA A 134 -5.70 -4.78 -21.13
C ALA A 134 -4.88 -5.01 -19.84
N LEU A 135 -4.56 -6.27 -19.50
CA LEU A 135 -3.83 -6.60 -18.28
C LEU A 135 -2.33 -6.83 -18.58
N PRO A 136 -1.42 -6.40 -17.69
CA PRO A 136 0.01 -6.49 -17.93
C PRO A 136 0.50 -7.94 -17.89
N GLU A 137 1.47 -8.29 -18.72
CA GLU A 137 2.24 -9.52 -18.53
C GLU A 137 3.12 -9.40 -17.28
N LEU A 138 2.93 -10.30 -16.31
CA LEU A 138 3.74 -10.40 -15.10
C LEU A 138 4.42 -11.76 -15.02
N GLN A 139 5.60 -11.79 -14.43
CA GLN A 139 6.29 -13.03 -14.14
C GLN A 139 5.50 -13.86 -13.11
N VAL A 140 5.55 -15.18 -13.27
CA VAL A 140 5.03 -16.12 -12.26
C VAL A 140 6.10 -16.27 -11.19
N LEU A 141 5.74 -16.05 -9.92
CA LEU A 141 6.68 -16.21 -8.82
C LEU A 141 7.06 -17.68 -8.63
N PRO A 142 8.23 -18.00 -8.06
CA PRO A 142 8.61 -19.38 -7.75
C PRO A 142 7.72 -20.03 -6.68
N GLY A 143 6.85 -19.27 -6.01
CA GLY A 143 6.03 -19.71 -4.89
C GLY A 143 6.79 -19.71 -3.55
N ALA A 144 6.06 -19.82 -2.45
CA ALA A 144 6.59 -19.95 -1.10
C ALA A 144 5.68 -20.84 -0.24
N PRO A 145 6.21 -21.55 0.77
CA PRO A 145 5.39 -22.20 1.78
C PRO A 145 4.41 -21.23 2.43
N LEU A 146 3.26 -21.74 2.89
CA LEU A 146 2.37 -20.94 3.72
C LEU A 146 3.06 -20.56 5.03
N PRO A 147 2.82 -19.34 5.55
CA PRO A 147 3.37 -18.94 6.84
C PRO A 147 2.75 -19.79 7.97
N PRO A 148 3.50 -20.05 9.05
CA PRO A 148 2.93 -20.63 10.26
C PRO A 148 1.70 -19.86 10.74
N ALA A 149 0.63 -20.57 11.09
CA ALA A 149 -0.61 -19.93 11.54
C ALA A 149 -0.39 -18.99 12.74
N ALA A 150 0.53 -19.35 13.64
CA ALA A 150 0.91 -18.58 14.81
C ALA A 150 1.44 -17.17 14.49
N TRP A 151 1.97 -16.93 13.28
CA TRP A 151 2.39 -15.59 12.86
C TRP A 151 1.21 -14.62 12.73
N LEU A 152 0.01 -15.13 12.47
CA LEU A 152 -1.21 -14.34 12.31
C LEU A 152 -1.97 -14.14 13.63
N ASP A 153 -1.54 -14.79 14.71
CA ASP A 153 -2.15 -14.66 16.03
C ASP A 153 -1.95 -13.24 16.57
N GLY A 154 -3.05 -12.63 17.01
CA GLY A 154 -3.03 -11.25 17.51
C GLY A 154 -2.58 -10.20 16.49
N LEU A 155 -2.52 -10.54 15.19
CA LEU A 155 -1.94 -9.67 14.17
C LEU A 155 -2.63 -8.30 14.11
N ARG A 156 -3.95 -8.26 14.24
CA ARG A 156 -4.73 -7.00 14.21
C ARG A 156 -4.35 -6.06 15.36
N GLN A 157 -4.05 -6.59 16.54
CA GLN A 157 -3.59 -5.82 17.70
C GLN A 157 -2.16 -5.32 17.46
N ARG A 158 -1.27 -6.20 16.96
CA ARG A 158 0.13 -5.87 16.67
C ARG A 158 0.28 -4.78 15.61
N ILE A 159 -0.57 -4.78 14.57
CA ILE A 159 -0.56 -3.78 13.50
C ILE A 159 -0.84 -2.37 14.03
N SER A 160 -1.59 -2.21 15.12
CA SER A 160 -1.90 -0.89 15.69
C SER A 160 -0.63 -0.09 15.99
N ALA A 161 0.43 -0.74 16.46
CA ALA A 161 1.72 -0.09 16.76
C ALA A 161 2.44 0.46 15.51
N PHE A 162 2.04 0.02 14.31
CA PHE A 162 2.58 0.45 13.02
C PHE A 162 1.61 1.36 12.26
N GLN A 163 0.55 1.82 12.92
CA GLN A 163 -0.44 2.74 12.37
C GLN A 163 -0.63 3.97 13.27
N PRO A 164 0.45 4.73 13.59
CA PRO A 164 0.32 5.90 14.44
C PRO A 164 -0.72 6.88 13.90
N LEU A 165 -0.79 7.17 12.59
CA LEU A 165 -1.77 8.11 12.04
C LEU A 165 -3.19 7.53 12.05
N GLY A 166 -3.33 6.23 11.80
CA GLY A 166 -4.59 5.50 11.84
C GLY A 166 -5.20 5.43 13.24
N GLN A 167 -4.39 5.43 14.30
CA GLN A 167 -4.88 5.48 15.68
C GLN A 167 -5.65 6.77 16.02
N TYR A 168 -5.31 7.90 15.38
CA TYR A 168 -5.96 9.19 15.66
C TYR A 168 -7.05 9.55 14.64
N SER A 169 -6.79 9.30 13.35
CA SER A 169 -7.67 9.82 12.28
C SER A 169 -8.72 8.83 11.80
N GLY A 170 -8.47 7.52 11.91
CA GLY A 170 -9.29 6.47 11.28
C GLY A 170 -9.40 6.57 9.75
N ALA A 171 -8.71 7.52 9.11
CA ALA A 171 -8.89 7.92 7.72
C ALA A 171 -7.80 7.38 6.79
N VAL A 172 -6.90 6.53 7.29
CA VAL A 172 -5.78 5.98 6.54
C VAL A 172 -5.84 4.46 6.47
N HIS A 173 -5.24 3.95 5.40
CA HIS A 173 -4.89 2.55 5.25
C HIS A 173 -3.43 2.35 5.60
N ALA A 174 -3.06 1.09 5.85
CA ALA A 174 -1.69 0.70 6.07
C ALA A 174 -1.31 -0.54 5.28
N ALA A 175 -0.03 -0.57 4.91
CA ALA A 175 0.65 -1.76 4.43
C ALA A 175 1.86 -2.04 5.33
N LEU A 176 2.05 -3.31 5.68
CA LEU A 176 3.12 -3.75 6.57
C LEU A 176 3.89 -4.91 5.98
N PHE A 177 5.12 -5.08 6.41
CA PHE A 177 5.93 -6.23 6.07
C PHE A 177 6.33 -7.01 7.33
N MET A 178 6.16 -8.33 7.25
CA MET A 178 6.59 -9.29 8.24
C MET A 178 7.68 -10.17 7.63
N ASN A 179 8.78 -10.40 8.35
CA ASN A 179 9.88 -11.23 7.88
C ASN A 179 9.56 -12.74 7.95
N ASP A 180 10.53 -13.55 7.55
CA ASP A 180 10.49 -15.02 7.56
C ASP A 180 10.62 -15.63 8.97
N GLN A 181 10.63 -14.79 10.02
CA GLN A 181 10.56 -15.20 11.44
C GLN A 181 9.22 -14.81 12.10
N GLY A 182 8.31 -14.15 11.37
CA GLY A 182 7.01 -13.73 11.92
C GLY A 182 7.04 -12.38 12.67
N GLU A 183 8.12 -11.62 12.54
CA GLU A 183 8.31 -10.31 13.16
C GLU A 183 7.83 -9.21 12.20
N LEU A 184 7.05 -8.24 12.71
CA LEU A 184 6.66 -7.06 11.93
C LEU A 184 7.86 -6.10 11.90
N LEU A 185 8.40 -5.83 10.72
CA LEU A 185 9.58 -4.98 10.57
C LEU A 185 9.21 -3.54 10.21
N LEU A 186 8.21 -3.37 9.36
CA LEU A 186 7.94 -2.07 8.74
C LEU A 186 6.44 -1.88 8.50
N GLY A 187 5.99 -0.64 8.64
CA GLY A 187 4.65 -0.19 8.28
C GLY A 187 4.69 1.14 7.55
N ARG A 188 3.77 1.33 6.62
CA ARG A 188 3.53 2.59 5.91
C ARG A 188 2.05 2.87 5.85
N GLU A 189 1.70 4.14 6.06
CA GLU A 189 0.32 4.63 6.07
C GLU A 189 0.08 5.60 4.92
N ASP A 190 -1.15 5.56 4.40
CA ASP A 190 -1.63 6.55 3.46
C ASP A 190 -3.17 6.54 3.43
N ILE A 191 -3.78 7.69 3.14
CA ILE A 191 -5.21 7.79 2.82
C ILE A 191 -5.63 6.79 1.72
N GLY A 192 -4.74 6.54 0.77
CA GLY A 192 -4.95 5.61 -0.34
C GLY A 192 -4.33 4.25 -0.06
N ARG A 193 -5.13 3.18 -0.11
CA ARG A 193 -4.63 1.81 0.10
C ARG A 193 -3.51 1.40 -0.86
N HIS A 194 -3.56 1.88 -2.10
CA HIS A 194 -2.54 1.60 -3.12
C HIS A 194 -1.25 2.33 -2.79
N ASN A 195 -1.36 3.59 -2.37
CA ASN A 195 -0.23 4.41 -1.98
C ASN A 195 0.46 3.87 -0.71
N ALA A 196 -0.31 3.37 0.26
CA ALA A 196 0.26 2.73 1.45
C ALA A 196 1.11 1.52 1.07
N LEU A 197 0.63 0.69 0.13
CA LEU A 197 1.40 -0.44 -0.40
C LEU A 197 2.62 0.02 -1.22
N ASP A 198 2.47 1.05 -2.07
CA ASP A 198 3.60 1.62 -2.81
C ASP A 198 4.67 2.14 -1.84
N LYS A 199 4.29 2.90 -0.81
CA LYS A 199 5.22 3.32 0.25
C LYS A 199 5.91 2.13 0.90
N LEU A 200 5.18 1.07 1.26
CA LEU A 200 5.80 -0.13 1.84
C LEU A 200 6.84 -0.73 0.88
N ILE A 201 6.47 -0.94 -0.38
CA ILE A 201 7.35 -1.53 -1.40
C ILE A 201 8.62 -0.67 -1.56
N GLY A 202 8.47 0.65 -1.71
CA GLY A 202 9.61 1.52 -1.88
C GLY A 202 10.50 1.57 -0.64
N ALA A 203 9.91 1.52 0.55
CA ALA A 203 10.66 1.50 1.80
C ALA A 203 11.47 0.18 1.97
N LEU A 204 10.88 -0.97 1.63
CA LEU A 204 11.58 -2.26 1.61
C LEU A 204 12.80 -2.23 0.68
N ILE A 205 12.63 -1.68 -0.52
CA ILE A 205 13.69 -1.59 -1.52
C ILE A 205 14.78 -0.61 -1.07
N ARG A 206 14.40 0.61 -0.66
CA ARG A 206 15.36 1.65 -0.23
C ARG A 206 16.16 1.24 1.00
N GLN A 207 15.56 0.46 1.91
CA GLN A 207 16.22 -0.06 3.11
C GLN A 207 16.92 -1.41 2.87
N ASN A 208 16.88 -1.96 1.64
CA ASN A 208 17.41 -3.28 1.30
C ASN A 208 16.91 -4.40 2.21
N ILE A 209 15.63 -4.35 2.61
CA ILE A 209 15.01 -5.38 3.45
C ILE A 209 14.70 -6.60 2.58
N PRO A 210 15.28 -7.78 2.88
CA PRO A 210 14.97 -9.00 2.14
C PRO A 210 13.49 -9.37 2.28
N THR A 211 12.83 -9.67 1.16
CA THR A 211 11.41 -10.03 1.14
C THR A 211 11.15 -11.53 1.08
N ALA A 212 12.20 -12.32 0.84
CA ALA A 212 12.12 -13.77 0.73
C ALA A 212 11.60 -14.40 2.03
N GLY A 213 10.62 -15.30 1.92
CA GLY A 213 9.98 -15.97 3.08
C GLY A 213 9.08 -15.06 3.94
N GLY A 214 9.11 -13.75 3.73
CA GLY A 214 8.23 -12.80 4.41
C GLY A 214 6.87 -12.64 3.74
N LEU A 215 6.04 -11.77 4.33
CA LEU A 215 4.71 -11.48 3.84
C LEU A 215 4.38 -9.98 3.92
N ALA A 216 3.66 -9.49 2.91
CA ALA A 216 3.02 -8.18 2.97
C ALA A 216 1.63 -8.32 3.61
N ILE A 217 1.23 -7.32 4.38
CA ILE A 217 -0.09 -7.22 4.99
C ILE A 217 -0.72 -5.92 4.56
N VAL A 218 -1.99 -5.94 4.15
CA VAL A 218 -2.76 -4.73 3.85
C VAL A 218 -4.02 -4.67 4.71
N THR A 219 -4.31 -3.49 5.27
CA THR A 219 -5.50 -3.29 6.10
C THR A 219 -6.78 -3.08 5.28
N SER A 220 -6.64 -2.89 3.96
CA SER A 220 -7.74 -2.66 3.02
C SER A 220 -8.25 -3.94 2.33
N ARG A 221 -9.30 -3.78 1.50
CA ARG A 221 -9.70 -4.77 0.48
C ARG A 221 -8.54 -5.07 -0.47
N CYS A 222 -8.47 -6.31 -0.94
CA CYS A 222 -7.47 -6.76 -1.92
C CYS A 222 -8.07 -6.75 -3.34
N SER A 223 -7.65 -5.78 -4.15
CA SER A 223 -7.97 -5.68 -5.58
C SER A 223 -6.85 -6.21 -6.46
N LEU A 224 -7.14 -6.46 -7.73
CA LEU A 224 -6.15 -6.91 -8.73
C LEU A 224 -4.88 -6.04 -8.74
N GLU A 225 -5.03 -4.72 -8.73
CA GLU A 225 -3.91 -3.77 -8.69
C GLU A 225 -2.94 -4.01 -7.51
N LEU A 226 -3.46 -4.38 -6.32
CA LEU A 226 -2.59 -4.67 -5.17
C LEU A 226 -1.82 -5.99 -5.38
N ILE A 227 -2.47 -6.99 -5.99
CA ILE A 227 -1.81 -8.24 -6.38
C ILE A 227 -0.66 -7.94 -7.35
N GLN A 228 -0.91 -7.13 -8.39
CA GLN A 228 0.10 -6.79 -9.38
C GLN A 228 1.31 -6.07 -8.75
N LYS A 229 1.07 -5.12 -7.84
CA LYS A 229 2.13 -4.41 -7.11
C LYS A 229 2.99 -5.36 -6.26
N VAL A 230 2.36 -6.25 -5.50
CA VAL A 230 3.04 -7.27 -4.68
C VAL A 230 3.86 -8.23 -5.54
N LEU A 231 3.31 -8.67 -6.68
CA LEU A 231 4.00 -9.52 -7.63
C LEU A 231 5.24 -8.84 -8.23
N ARG A 232 5.13 -7.57 -8.65
CA ARG A 232 6.27 -6.79 -9.16
C ARG A 232 7.33 -6.55 -8.11
N ALA A 233 6.94 -6.41 -6.84
CA ALA A 233 7.86 -6.32 -5.71
C ALA A 233 8.48 -7.68 -5.32
N GLY A 234 8.13 -8.78 -6.00
CA GLY A 234 8.66 -10.11 -5.73
C GLY A 234 8.21 -10.73 -4.40
N ILE A 235 7.21 -10.15 -3.73
CA ILE A 235 6.70 -10.64 -2.45
C ILE A 235 5.77 -11.83 -2.71
N GLN A 236 6.02 -12.95 -2.05
CA GLN A 236 5.38 -14.23 -2.36
C GLN A 236 4.11 -14.51 -1.54
N THR A 237 3.86 -13.71 -0.51
CA THR A 237 2.69 -13.85 0.37
C THR A 237 2.05 -12.49 0.65
N LEU A 238 0.73 -12.42 0.42
CA LEU A 238 -0.11 -11.28 0.75
C LEU A 238 -1.22 -11.68 1.73
N VAL A 239 -1.26 -11.01 2.87
CA VAL A 239 -2.33 -11.08 3.86
C VAL A 239 -3.20 -9.83 3.73
N SER A 240 -4.50 -9.99 3.56
CA SER A 240 -5.47 -8.89 3.58
C SER A 240 -6.40 -9.00 4.78
N LEU A 241 -6.65 -7.88 5.46
CA LEU A 241 -7.61 -7.82 6.58
C LEU A 241 -9.07 -7.71 6.13
N SER A 242 -9.31 -7.57 4.83
CA SER A 242 -10.63 -7.54 4.21
C SER A 242 -10.71 -8.60 3.10
N SER A 243 -11.93 -8.95 2.67
CA SER A 243 -12.09 -9.96 1.63
C SER A 243 -11.44 -9.54 0.30
N PRO A 244 -10.72 -10.43 -0.39
CA PRO A 244 -10.27 -10.19 -1.76
C PRO A 244 -11.42 -10.27 -2.76
N THR A 245 -11.24 -9.69 -3.95
CA THR A 245 -12.15 -9.88 -5.09
C THR A 245 -11.85 -11.18 -5.83
N GLY A 246 -12.81 -11.70 -6.60
CA GLY A 246 -12.63 -12.93 -7.38
C GLY A 246 -11.50 -12.82 -8.41
N LEU A 247 -11.38 -11.67 -9.09
CA LEU A 247 -10.31 -11.44 -10.05
C LEU A 247 -8.91 -11.38 -9.39
N ALA A 248 -8.81 -10.77 -8.21
CA ALA A 248 -7.57 -10.77 -7.43
C ALA A 248 -7.13 -12.19 -7.07
N LEU A 249 -8.09 -13.05 -6.68
CA LEU A 249 -7.82 -14.46 -6.40
C LEU A 249 -7.34 -15.23 -7.64
N GLN A 250 -8.01 -15.07 -8.78
CA GLN A 250 -7.59 -15.74 -10.02
C GLN A 250 -6.14 -15.38 -10.39
N TRP A 251 -5.77 -14.12 -10.24
CA TRP A 251 -4.40 -13.65 -10.47
C TRP A 251 -3.40 -14.18 -9.45
N ALA A 252 -3.75 -14.18 -8.16
CA ALA A 252 -2.88 -14.75 -7.15
C ALA A 252 -2.52 -16.21 -7.47
N ARG A 253 -3.50 -17.01 -7.90
CA ARG A 253 -3.30 -18.40 -8.32
C ARG A 253 -2.44 -18.52 -9.56
N ARG A 254 -2.71 -17.71 -10.60
CA ARG A 254 -1.95 -17.72 -11.85
C ARG A 254 -0.47 -17.39 -11.64
N HIS A 255 -0.14 -16.58 -10.63
CA HIS A 255 1.21 -16.10 -10.37
C HIS A 255 1.88 -16.71 -9.13
N ASN A 256 1.36 -17.82 -8.59
CA ASN A 256 1.88 -18.51 -7.40
C ASN A 256 2.04 -17.61 -6.16
N LEU A 257 1.15 -16.64 -6.00
CA LEU A 257 1.10 -15.78 -4.82
C LEU A 257 0.24 -16.44 -3.75
N ASN A 258 0.78 -16.56 -2.53
CA ASN A 258 -0.01 -16.89 -1.36
C ASN A 258 -0.98 -15.73 -1.07
N LEU A 259 -2.29 -15.98 -1.15
CA LEU A 259 -3.31 -14.98 -0.80
C LEU A 259 -4.12 -15.45 0.40
N ILE A 260 -3.95 -14.75 1.51
CA ILE A 260 -4.58 -15.05 2.79
C ILE A 260 -5.50 -13.89 3.17
N HIS A 261 -6.71 -14.20 3.59
CA HIS A 261 -7.61 -13.25 4.23
C HIS A 261 -7.66 -13.56 5.72
N LEU A 262 -7.42 -12.56 6.56
CA LEU A 262 -7.60 -12.64 8.00
C LEU A 262 -8.89 -11.90 8.37
N PRO A 263 -10.03 -12.55 8.62
CA PRO A 263 -11.27 -11.87 9.02
C PRO A 263 -11.17 -11.27 10.43
N GLN A 264 -12.17 -10.50 10.85
CA GLN A 264 -12.17 -9.89 12.19
C GLN A 264 -12.48 -10.89 13.32
N LYS A 265 -13.38 -11.87 13.07
CA LYS A 265 -13.90 -12.80 14.09
C LYS A 265 -13.77 -14.28 13.72
N ASN A 266 -12.94 -14.61 12.73
CA ASN A 266 -12.77 -15.98 12.24
C ASN A 266 -11.30 -16.30 11.99
N ALA A 267 -10.99 -17.60 11.92
CA ALA A 267 -9.66 -18.09 11.56
C ALA A 267 -9.21 -17.57 10.16
N PRO A 268 -7.89 -17.48 9.91
CA PRO A 268 -7.34 -17.15 8.60
C PRO A 268 -7.89 -18.04 7.49
N ARG A 269 -8.12 -17.47 6.31
CA ARG A 269 -8.61 -18.18 5.12
C ARG A 269 -7.56 -18.09 4.02
N VAL A 270 -7.02 -19.23 3.62
CA VAL A 270 -6.12 -19.33 2.47
C VAL A 270 -6.95 -19.47 1.20
N TYR A 271 -6.81 -18.55 0.26
CA TYR A 271 -7.53 -18.60 -1.02
C TYR A 271 -6.65 -19.12 -2.17
N SER A 272 -5.37 -18.81 -2.13
CA SER A 272 -4.36 -19.25 -3.07
C SER A 272 -3.15 -19.70 -2.27
N PRO A 273 -2.89 -21.00 -2.09
CA PRO A 273 -1.57 -21.46 -1.70
C PRO A 273 -0.67 -21.47 -2.95
N ALA A 274 0.61 -21.15 -2.81
CA ALA A 274 1.59 -21.51 -3.82
C ALA A 274 1.53 -23.02 -4.01
N MET A 275 1.46 -23.48 -5.26
CA MET A 275 1.60 -24.91 -5.53
C MET A 275 2.99 -25.33 -5.03
N GLU A 276 3.04 -26.21 -4.02
CA GLU A 276 4.28 -26.92 -3.70
C GLU A 276 4.79 -27.54 -5.00
N LYS A 277 6.04 -27.25 -5.39
CA LYS A 277 6.66 -27.99 -6.49
C LYS A 277 6.52 -29.48 -6.12
N PRO A 278 5.94 -30.33 -6.99
CA PRO A 278 5.96 -31.76 -6.72
C PRO A 278 7.43 -32.16 -6.54
N ALA A 279 7.70 -32.79 -5.40
CA ALA A 279 9.01 -33.31 -5.02
C ALA A 279 9.54 -34.29 -6.07
#